data_AF-A0A822HDT1-F1
#
_entry.id   AF-A0A822HDT1-F1
#
_cell.length_a   1.000
_cell.length_b   1.000
_cell.length_c   1.000
_cell.angle_alpha   90.00
_cell.angle_beta   90.00
_cell.angle_gamma   90.00
#
_symmetry.space_group_name_H-M   'P 1'
#
loop_
_entity.id
_entity.type
_entity.pdbx_description
1 polymer ?
#
loop_
_entity_poly.entity_id
_entity_poly.type
_entity_poly.pdbx_seq_one_letter_code
_entity_poly.pdbx_strand_id
1 'polypeptide(L)' 'AEEIESRLCSHGLITSIILLREDYTLTEAIENAARLQCLYGIIAMPMHEERRTASFHILYGQTE' A
#
# COMPACT_ATOMS: atom_id res chain seq x y z
N ALA A 1 -0.81 10.25 -1.89
CA ALA A 1 -0.27 8.95 -2.37
C ALA A 1 0.97 9.15 -3.25
N GLU A 2 0.90 9.97 -4.29
CA GLU A 2 1.99 10.23 -5.25
C GLU A 2 3.29 10.71 -4.60
N GLU A 3 3.22 11.61 -3.61
CA GLU A 3 4.42 12.07 -2.90
C GLU A 3 5.12 10.94 -2.14
N ILE A 4 4.35 10.03 -1.53
CA ILE A 4 4.89 8.87 -0.79
C ILE A 4 5.59 7.94 -1.78
N GLU A 5 4.93 7.61 -2.90
CA GLU A 5 5.50 6.77 -3.97
C GLU A 5 6.80 7.39 -4.53
N SER A 6 6.76 8.67 -4.91
CA SER A 6 7.93 9.38 -5.45
C SER A 6 9.13 9.31 -4.49
N ARG A 7 8.89 9.52 -3.19
CA ARG A 7 9.93 9.39 -2.16
C ARG A 7 10.45 7.98 -2.01
N LEU A 8 9.60 6.95 -2.08
CA LEU A 8 10.06 5.55 -1.97
C LEU A 8 10.87 5.15 -3.21
N CYS A 9 10.41 5.52 -4.40
CA CYS A 9 11.12 5.33 -5.66
C CYS A 9 12.49 6.02 -5.65
N SER A 10 12.60 7.23 -5.08
CA SER A 10 13.89 7.93 -4.96
C SER A 10 14.88 7.22 -4.04
N HIS A 11 14.42 6.32 -3.17
CA HIS A 11 15.25 5.47 -2.31
C HIS A 11 15.50 4.08 -2.91
N GLY A 12 15.13 3.87 -4.19
CA GLY A 12 15.35 2.60 -4.90
C GLY A 12 14.32 1.52 -4.61
N LEU A 13 13.18 1.87 -3.99
CA LEU A 13 12.08 0.94 -3.77
C LEU A 13 11.16 0.90 -4.99
N ILE A 14 10.78 -0.30 -5.43
CA ILE A 14 9.76 -0.49 -6.46
C ILE A 14 8.39 -0.38 -5.79
N THR A 15 7.59 0.57 -6.24
CA THR A 15 6.24 0.81 -5.70
C THR A 15 5.23 0.98 -6.82
N SER A 16 3.95 0.78 -6.49
CA SER A 16 2.81 1.04 -7.37
C SER A 16 1.65 1.56 -6.51
N ILE A 17 0.88 2.51 -7.05
CA ILE A 17 -0.27 3.08 -6.37
C ILE A 17 -1.53 2.32 -6.76
N ILE A 18 -2.24 1.81 -5.75
CA ILE A 18 -3.55 1.18 -5.92
C ILE A 18 -4.62 2.14 -5.38
N LEU A 19 -5.52 2.57 -6.26
CA LEU A 19 -6.69 3.36 -5.88
C LEU A 19 -7.87 2.41 -5.64
N LEU A 20 -8.36 2.37 -4.40
CA LEU A 20 -9.54 1.58 -4.06
C LEU A 20 -10.79 2.24 -4.64
N ARG A 21 -11.58 1.47 -5.38
CA ARG A 21 -12.89 1.88 -5.92
C ARG A 21 -14.00 1.29 -5.04
N GLU A 22 -15.24 1.75 -5.23
CA GLU A 22 -16.39 1.30 -4.42
C GLU A 22 -16.62 -0.21 -4.46
N ASP A 23 -16.15 -0.88 -5.52
CA ASP A 23 -16.26 -2.33 -5.76
C ASP A 23 -15.00 -3.12 -5.37
N TYR A 24 -13.97 -2.47 -4.79
CA TYR A 24 -12.72 -3.11 -4.45
C TYR A 24 -12.30 -2.79 -3.01
N THR A 25 -12.38 -3.80 -2.15
CA THR A 25 -12.12 -3.63 -0.72
C THR A 25 -10.63 -3.56 -0.42
N LEU A 26 -10.31 -2.97 0.73
CA LEU A 26 -8.93 -2.92 1.22
C LEU A 26 -8.35 -4.32 1.45
N THR A 27 -9.18 -5.26 1.93
CA THR A 27 -8.77 -6.66 2.14
C THR A 27 -8.37 -7.32 0.82
N GLU A 28 -9.19 -7.19 -0.23
CA GLU A 28 -8.88 -7.73 -1.55
C GLU A 28 -7.62 -7.10 -2.17
N ALA A 29 -7.38 -5.81 -1.91
CA ALA A 29 -6.14 -5.14 -2.32
C ALA A 29 -4.90 -5.71 -1.63
N ILE A 30 -4.99 -5.97 -0.31
CA ILE A 30 -3.90 -6.56 0.47
C ILE A 30 -3.63 -7.99 0.00
N GLU A 31 -4.66 -8.81 -0.17
CA GLU A 31 -4.54 -10.19 -0.66
C GLU A 31 -3.92 -10.24 -2.06
N ASN A 32 -4.35 -9.35 -2.96
CA ASN A 32 -3.81 -9.27 -4.30
C ASN A 32 -2.34 -8.80 -4.30
N ALA A 33 -1.99 -7.83 -3.46
CA ALA A 33 -0.60 -7.38 -3.29
C ALA A 33 0.30 -8.51 -2.74
N ALA A 34 -0.18 -9.27 -1.75
CA ALA A 34 0.54 -10.43 -1.23
C ALA A 34 0.75 -11.50 -2.31
N ARG A 35 -0.27 -11.80 -3.12
CA ARG A 35 -0.17 -12.74 -4.26
C ARG A 35 0.82 -12.28 -5.32
N LEU A 36 0.96 -10.97 -5.54
CA LEU A 36 1.96 -10.38 -6.43
C LEU A 36 3.36 -10.29 -5.80
N GLN A 37 3.57 -10.93 -4.65
CA GLN A 37 4.83 -10.93 -3.91
C GLN A 37 5.30 -9.54 -3.49
N CYS A 38 4.36 -8.60 -3.28
CA CYS A 38 4.70 -7.32 -2.67
C CYS A 38 5.20 -7.57 -1.24
N LEU A 39 6.30 -6.91 -0.87
CA LEU A 39 6.92 -7.08 0.45
C LEU A 39 6.19 -6.29 1.55
N TYR A 40 5.53 -5.20 1.16
CA TYR A 40 4.84 -4.29 2.07
C TYR A 40 3.67 -3.58 1.38
N GLY A 41 2.75 -3.06 2.20
CA GLY A 41 1.66 -2.18 1.78
C GLY A 41 1.62 -0.92 2.63
N ILE A 42 1.43 0.24 1.98
CA ILE A 42 1.22 1.52 2.66
C ILE A 42 -0.22 1.95 2.43
N ILE A 43 -0.97 2.12 3.50
CA ILE A 43 -2.39 2.41 3.45
C ILE A 43 -2.62 3.87 3.87
N ALA A 44 -3.14 4.67 2.95
CA ALA A 44 -3.58 6.03 3.18
C ALA A 44 -5.10 6.09 2.99
N MET A 45 -5.81 6.55 4.03
CA MET A 45 -7.27 6.72 4.07
C MET A 45 -7.58 8.14 4.55
N PRO A 46 -8.80 8.66 4.38
CA PRO A 46 -9.16 10.01 4.85
C PRO A 46 -8.77 10.28 6.31
N MET A 47 -8.98 9.32 7.21
CA MET A 47 -8.60 9.41 8.62
C MET A 47 -7.08 9.56 8.85
N HIS A 48 -6.26 9.06 7.93
CA HIS A 48 -4.81 9.18 7.96
C HIS A 48 -4.35 10.57 7.50
N GLU A 49 -5.04 11.17 6.53
CA GLU A 49 -4.73 12.51 6.03
C GLU A 49 -4.94 13.58 7.10
N GLU A 50 -6.04 13.50 7.86
CA GLU A 50 -6.34 14.41 8.98
C GLU A 50 -5.20 14.43 10.02
N ARG A 51 -4.56 13.28 10.23
CA ARG A 51 -3.49 13.10 11.22
C ARG A 51 -2.09 13.18 10.62
N ARG A 52 -1.98 13.34 9.29
CA ARG A 52 -0.72 13.26 8.53
C ARG A 52 0.06 11.98 8.82
N THR A 53 -0.64 10.85 8.94
CA THR A 53 -0.04 9.53 9.15
C THR A 53 -0.32 8.60 7.97
N ALA A 54 0.21 7.38 8.01
CA ALA A 54 -0.17 6.28 7.15
C ALA A 54 0.10 4.97 7.91
N SER A 55 -0.57 3.89 7.52
CA SER A 55 -0.34 2.57 8.10
C SER A 55 0.58 1.74 7.21
N PHE A 56 1.67 1.23 7.78
CA PHE A 56 2.63 0.38 7.08
C PHE A 56 2.41 -1.08 7.48
N HIS A 57 2.22 -1.96 6.49
CA HIS A 57 1.99 -3.39 6.67
C HIS A 57 3.10 -4.18 5.99
N ILE A 58 3.69 -5.13 6.70
CA ILE A 58 4.64 -6.09 6.13
C ILE A 58 3.82 -7.26 5.60
N LEU A 59 3.95 -7.53 4.30
CA LEU A 59 3.24 -8.60 3.60
C LEU A 59 4.15 -9.81 3.31
N TYR A 60 5.46 -9.64 3.52
CA TYR A 60 6.44 -10.69 3.36
C TYR A 60 6.12 -11.92 4.23
N GLY A 61 6.11 -13.10 3.59
CA GLY A 61 5.87 -14.38 4.26
C GLY A 61 4.39 -14.71 4.51
N GLN A 62 3.44 -13.93 3.98
CA GLN A 62 2.01 -14.22 4.09
C GLN A 62 1.46 -15.14 2.98
N THR A 63 2.30 -15.61 2.07
CA THR A 63 1.94 -16.60 1.05
C THR A 63 2.30 -18.00 1.54
N GLU A 64 1.28 -18.84 1.79
CA GLU A 64 1.42 -20.31 1.83
C GLU A 64 1.67 -20.90 0.43
#